data_AF-A0A0S8AXP8-F1
#
_entry.id   AF-A0A0S8AXP8-F1
#
_cell.length_a   1.000
_cell.length_b   1.000
_cell.length_c   1.000
_cell.angle_alpha   90.00
_cell.angle_beta   90.00
_cell.angle_gamma   90.00
#
_symmetry.space_group_name_H-M   'P 1'
#
loop_
_entity.id
_entity.type
_entity.pdbx_description
1 polymer ?
#
loop_
_entity_poly.entity_id
_entity_poly.type
_entity_poly.pdbx_seq_one_letter_code
_entity_poly.pdbx_strand_id
1 'polypeptide(L)'
;MVAELARVARPMSTVAALVPSWLSTPQPADAAAVNALGIRPAVLMEWKSFFRSAGVVELAVEDAAADGGWIAPGRFGLLVRGWRAARSNGVRTVLGPETARLRSLAQRRVLGLTIVKGTRWQSE
;
A
#
# COMPACT_ATOMS: atom_id res chain seq x y z
N MET A 1 7.47 -8.48 -0.87
CA MET A 1 6.11 -8.26 -1.41
C MET A 1 6.14 -7.59 -2.79
N VAL A 2 6.71 -6.39 -2.94
CA VAL A 2 6.72 -5.66 -4.23
C VAL A 2 7.50 -6.41 -5.32
N ALA A 3 8.65 -7.01 -4.98
CA ALA A 3 9.40 -7.88 -5.91
C ALA A 3 8.55 -9.06 -6.43
N GLU A 4 7.74 -9.67 -5.56
CA GLU A 4 6.87 -10.79 -5.94
C GLU A 4 5.72 -10.34 -6.85
N LEU A 5 5.12 -9.18 -6.54
CA LEU A 5 4.11 -8.54 -7.39
C LEU A 5 4.65 -8.28 -8.80
N ALA A 6 5.87 -7.73 -8.90
CA ALA A 6 6.53 -7.46 -10.17
C ALA A 6 6.94 -8.75 -10.91
N ARG A 7 7.29 -9.82 -10.18
CA ARG A 7 7.62 -11.14 -10.73
C ARG A 7 6.43 -11.80 -11.43
N VAL A 8 5.23 -11.65 -10.87
CA VAL A 8 4.00 -12.26 -11.43
C VAL A 8 3.32 -11.37 -12.47
N ALA A 9 3.67 -10.09 -12.52
CA ALA A 9 3.17 -9.15 -13.51
C ALA A 9 3.80 -9.41 -14.88
N ARG A 10 3.00 -9.31 -15.94
CA ARG A 10 3.50 -9.38 -17.32
C ARG A 10 4.39 -8.17 -17.61
N PRO A 11 5.44 -8.30 -18.45
CA PRO A 11 6.18 -7.14 -18.96
C PRO A 11 5.22 -6.12 -19.57
N MET A 12 5.52 -4.84 -19.37
CA MET A 12 4.73 -3.69 -19.83
C MET A 12 3.30 -3.59 -19.27
N SER A 13 2.94 -4.43 -18.29
CA SER A 13 1.63 -4.36 -17.64
C SER A 13 1.61 -3.37 -16.48
N THR A 14 0.43 -2.80 -16.22
CA THR A 14 0.21 -1.96 -15.04
C THR A 14 0.20 -2.81 -13.78
N VAL A 15 0.97 -2.36 -12.80
CA VAL A 15 1.06 -2.91 -11.45
C VAL A 15 0.54 -1.87 -10.48
N ALA A 16 -0.38 -2.25 -9.61
CA ALA A 16 -0.89 -1.38 -8.56
C ALA A 16 -0.92 -2.11 -7.22
N ALA A 17 -0.55 -1.40 -6.15
CA ALA A 17 -0.72 -1.90 -4.79
C ALA A 17 -1.31 -0.83 -3.88
N LEU A 18 -2.15 -1.30 -2.95
CA LEU A 18 -2.56 -0.56 -1.77
C LEU A 18 -1.55 -0.84 -0.66
N VAL A 19 -0.83 0.18 -0.22
CA VAL A 19 0.23 0.07 0.78
C VAL A 19 -0.01 1.01 1.96
N PRO A 20 0.23 0.56 3.21
CA PRO A 20 0.18 1.43 4.36
C PRO A 20 1.38 2.38 4.35
N SER A 21 1.15 3.66 4.60
CA SER A 21 2.17 4.70 4.52
C SER A 21 2.19 5.55 5.78
N TRP A 22 3.40 5.82 6.28
CA TRP A 22 3.59 6.84 7.33
C TRP A 22 3.37 8.23 6.73
N LEU A 23 2.41 8.98 7.27
CA LEU A 23 2.10 10.35 6.85
C LEU A 23 2.97 11.38 7.56
N SER A 24 3.54 11.00 8.70
CA SER A 24 4.50 11.74 9.51
C SER A 24 5.43 10.77 10.21
N THR A 25 6.51 11.27 10.82
CA THR A 25 7.44 10.42 11.59
C THR A 25 6.70 9.79 12.77
N PRO A 26 6.55 8.46 12.83
CA PRO A 26 5.81 7.82 13.92
C PRO A 26 6.63 7.87 15.20
N GLN A 27 5.93 7.97 16.34
CA GLN A 27 6.57 7.74 17.63
C GLN A 27 6.98 6.26 17.74
N PRO A 28 8.06 5.92 18.48
CA PRO A 28 8.52 4.54 18.61
C PRO A 28 7.42 3.56 19.09
N ALA A 29 6.56 4.00 20.01
CA ALA A 29 5.43 3.21 20.50
C ALA A 29 4.39 2.92 19.40
N ASP A 30 4.10 3.91 18.55
CA ASP A 30 3.17 3.75 17.43
C ASP A 30 3.74 2.79 16.39
N ALA A 31 5.03 2.90 16.07
CA ALA A 31 5.73 2.00 15.15
C ALA A 31 5.77 0.56 15.70
N ALA A 32 6.08 0.38 16.99
CA ALA A 32 6.08 -0.93 17.64
C ALA A 32 4.68 -1.56 17.63
N ALA A 33 3.64 -0.77 17.92
CA ALA A 33 2.26 -1.23 17.89
C ALA A 33 1.86 -1.71 16.49
N VAL A 34 2.17 -0.97 15.42
CA VAL A 34 1.85 -1.38 14.04
C VAL A 34 2.65 -2.61 13.61
N ASN A 35 3.93 -2.69 13.97
CA ASN A 35 4.77 -3.84 13.68
C ASN A 35 4.25 -5.13 14.35
N ALA A 36 3.71 -5.03 15.57
CA ALA A 36 3.12 -6.17 16.28
C ALA A 36 1.89 -6.75 15.55
N LEU A 37 1.18 -5.94 14.77
CA LEU A 37 0.06 -6.37 13.91
C LEU A 37 0.54 -7.03 12.60
N GLY A 38 1.85 -7.21 12.42
CA GLY A 38 2.44 -7.69 11.17
C GLY A 38 2.40 -6.69 10.01
N ILE A 39 1.95 -5.46 10.26
CA ILE A 39 1.89 -4.40 9.25
C ILE A 39 3.24 -3.70 9.24
N ARG A 40 3.81 -3.51 8.04
CA ARG A 40 5.08 -2.78 7.85
C ARG A 40 4.85 -1.57 6.95
N PRO A 41 4.42 -0.43 7.51
CA PRO A 41 4.31 0.79 6.74
C PRO A 41 5.70 1.34 6.46
N ALA A 42 5.83 1.99 5.31
CA ALA A 42 7.03 2.68 4.88
C ALA A 42 6.67 4.13 4.55
N VAL A 43 7.65 5.04 4.53
CA VAL A 43 7.39 6.37 3.97
C VAL A 43 7.22 6.25 2.45
N LEU A 44 6.52 7.20 1.84
CA LEU A 44 6.21 7.13 0.41
C LEU A 44 7.47 7.00 -0.47
N MET A 45 8.58 7.62 -0.07
CA MET A 45 9.85 7.52 -0.79
C MET A 45 10.44 6.11 -0.75
N GLU A 46 10.33 5.41 0.38
CA GLU A 46 10.75 4.02 0.49
C GLU A 46 9.88 3.12 -0.39
N TRP A 47 8.56 3.33 -0.40
CA TRP A 47 7.68 2.61 -1.31
C TRP A 47 8.09 2.81 -2.76
N LYS A 48 8.31 4.06 -3.20
CA LYS A 48 8.79 4.33 -4.57
C LYS A 48 10.12 3.62 -4.86
N SER A 49 11.04 3.58 -3.90
CA SER A 49 12.30 2.85 -4.03
C SER A 49 12.07 1.34 -4.22
N PHE A 50 11.22 0.72 -3.40
CA PHE A 50 10.90 -0.71 -3.51
C PHE A 50 10.23 -1.09 -4.84
N PHE A 51 9.40 -0.20 -5.39
CA PHE A 51 8.80 -0.41 -6.72
C PHE A 51 9.83 -0.30 -7.84
N ARG A 52 10.70 0.71 -7.79
CA ARG A 52 11.78 0.88 -8.78
C ARG A 52 12.78 -0.27 -8.73
N SER A 53 13.19 -0.70 -7.55
CA SER A 53 14.10 -1.84 -7.40
C SER A 53 13.48 -3.16 -7.87
N ALA A 54 12.15 -3.25 -7.88
CA ALA A 54 11.42 -4.36 -8.48
C ALA A 54 11.19 -4.22 -10.00
N GLY A 55 11.75 -3.19 -10.65
CA GLY A 55 11.60 -2.95 -12.08
C GLY A 55 10.23 -2.40 -12.48
N VAL A 56 9.52 -1.73 -11.56
CA VAL A 56 8.29 -0.98 -11.84
C VAL A 56 8.64 0.50 -11.99
N VAL A 57 8.29 1.06 -13.14
CA VAL A 57 8.62 2.44 -13.55
C VAL A 57 7.34 3.28 -13.69
N GLU A 58 7.48 4.56 -14.05
CA GLU A 58 6.36 5.49 -14.26
C GLU A 58 5.39 5.54 -13.07
N LEU A 59 5.97 5.66 -11.87
CA LEU A 59 5.19 5.54 -10.64
C LEU A 59 4.22 6.71 -10.45
N ALA A 60 2.94 6.40 -10.38
CA ALA A 60 1.87 7.29 -9.96
C ALA A 60 1.43 6.95 -8.52
N VAL A 61 1.11 7.98 -7.74
CA VAL A 61 0.72 7.83 -6.34
C VAL A 61 -0.59 8.55 -6.10
N GLU A 62 -1.53 7.85 -5.51
CA GLU A 62 -2.84 8.39 -5.11
C GLU A 62 -3.05 8.12 -3.61
N ASP A 63 -3.54 9.11 -2.88
CA ASP A 63 -3.98 8.90 -1.51
C ASP A 63 -5.31 8.12 -1.53
N ALA A 64 -5.31 6.92 -0.96
CA ALA A 64 -6.49 6.08 -0.92
C ALA A 64 -7.37 6.43 0.28
N ALA A 65 -6.75 6.82 1.38
CA ALA A 65 -7.37 7.21 2.64
C ALA A 65 -6.32 7.86 3.56
N ALA A 66 -6.49 9.17 3.78
CA ALA A 66 -5.69 9.96 4.71
C ALA A 66 -6.13 9.77 6.17
N ASP A 67 -7.41 9.44 6.38
CA ASP A 67 -7.98 9.02 7.64
C ASP A 67 -8.06 7.51 7.62
N GLY A 68 -7.44 6.82 8.58
CA GLY A 68 -7.51 5.36 8.63
C GLY A 68 -8.88 4.77 8.99
N GLY A 69 -9.94 5.37 8.48
CA GLY A 69 -11.19 4.68 8.18
C GLY A 69 -10.99 3.44 7.31
N TRP A 70 -9.90 3.30 6.53
CA TRP A 70 -9.59 2.07 5.76
C TRP A 70 -9.46 0.81 6.64
N ILE A 71 -9.28 1.00 7.94
CA ILE A 71 -9.18 -0.04 8.95
C ILE A 71 -10.55 -0.46 9.50
N ALA A 72 -11.63 0.31 9.27
CA ALA A 72 -12.96 -0.05 9.76
C ALA A 72 -13.51 -1.29 9.03
N PRO A 73 -14.21 -2.20 9.73
CA PRO A 73 -14.75 -3.42 9.13
C PRO A 73 -15.81 -3.05 8.09
N GLY A 74 -15.59 -3.51 6.86
CA GLY A 74 -16.45 -3.27 5.70
C GLY A 74 -15.79 -2.34 4.70
N ARG A 75 -15.10 -2.86 3.67
CA ARG A 75 -14.56 -2.02 2.58
C ARG A 75 -14.27 -2.76 1.26
N PHE A 76 -15.31 -3.39 0.69
CA PHE A 76 -15.35 -3.71 -0.73
C PHE A 76 -15.11 -2.47 -1.63
N GLY A 77 -15.46 -1.25 -1.19
CA GLY A 77 -15.33 -0.02 -2.00
C GLY A 77 -13.90 0.49 -2.24
N LEU A 78 -12.99 0.38 -1.26
CA LEU A 78 -11.57 0.74 -1.43
C LEU A 78 -10.85 -0.29 -2.30
N LEU A 79 -11.19 -1.56 -2.12
CA LEU A 79 -10.77 -2.65 -3.00
C LEU A 79 -11.25 -2.40 -4.43
N VAL A 80 -12.51 -2.01 -4.65
CA VAL A 80 -13.07 -1.69 -5.98
C VAL A 80 -12.38 -0.49 -6.64
N ARG A 81 -11.93 0.52 -5.89
CA ARG A 81 -11.14 1.63 -6.44
C ARG A 81 -9.73 1.20 -6.85
N GLY A 82 -9.06 0.41 -6.02
CA GLY A 82 -7.80 -0.26 -6.40
C GLY A 82 -7.98 -1.17 -7.62
N TRP A 83 -9.13 -1.86 -7.72
CA TRP A 83 -9.49 -2.78 -8.80
C TRP A 83 -9.82 -2.07 -10.12
N ARG A 84 -10.51 -0.93 -10.07
CA ARG A 84 -10.75 -0.06 -11.25
C ARG A 84 -9.48 0.66 -11.71
N ALA A 85 -8.62 1.03 -10.76
CA ALA A 85 -7.32 1.61 -11.03
C ALA A 85 -6.35 0.61 -11.67
N ALA A 86 -6.40 -0.67 -11.29
CA ALA A 86 -5.55 -1.74 -11.77
C ALA A 86 -6.11 -2.46 -13.02
N ARG A 87 -6.87 -1.74 -13.87
CA ARG A 87 -7.66 -2.28 -14.99
C ARG A 87 -6.93 -3.45 -15.68
N SER A 88 -7.45 -4.65 -15.42
CA SER A 88 -6.94 -5.97 -15.84
C SER A 88 -5.50 -6.32 -15.38
N ASN A 89 -5.35 -6.84 -14.14
CA ASN A 89 -4.68 -8.10 -13.79
C ASN A 89 -4.19 -8.10 -12.33
N GLY A 90 -4.80 -8.97 -11.50
CA GLY A 90 -4.18 -9.53 -10.29
C GLY A 90 -3.93 -8.58 -9.12
N VAL A 91 -4.92 -8.41 -8.24
CA VAL A 91 -4.70 -7.87 -6.89
C VAL A 91 -4.95 -8.99 -5.88
N ARG A 92 -3.91 -9.40 -5.13
CA ARG A 92 -4.03 -10.22 -3.92
C ARG A 92 -3.67 -9.34 -2.72
N THR A 93 -4.57 -9.21 -1.76
CA THR A 93 -4.27 -8.55 -0.48
C THR A 93 -4.71 -9.42 0.69
N VAL A 94 -3.80 -9.59 1.64
CA VAL A 94 -3.98 -10.27 2.93
C VAL A 94 -4.03 -9.17 3.98
N LEU A 95 -5.15 -9.01 4.68
CA LEU A 95 -5.26 -8.15 5.85
C LEU A 95 -5.97 -8.92 6.96
N GLY A 96 -5.27 -9.08 8.08
CA GLY A 96 -5.76 -9.75 9.28
C GLY A 96 -6.58 -8.85 10.21
N PRO A 97 -7.25 -9.43 11.22
CA PRO A 97 -8.27 -8.74 12.01
C PRO A 97 -7.70 -8.07 13.28
N GLU A 98 -7.16 -6.85 13.19
CA GLU A 98 -6.88 -6.01 14.38
C GLU A 98 -7.14 -4.51 14.09
N THR A 99 -8.40 -4.08 14.18
CA THR A 99 -8.88 -2.81 13.61
C THR A 99 -9.00 -1.64 14.60
N ALA A 100 -9.00 -1.88 15.91
CA ALA A 100 -9.24 -0.82 16.90
C ALA A 100 -8.02 0.11 17.11
N ARG A 101 -6.81 -0.46 17.23
CA ARG A 101 -5.56 0.32 17.45
C ARG A 101 -5.12 1.07 16.21
N LEU A 102 -5.33 0.49 15.05
CA LEU A 102 -5.06 1.15 13.79
C LEU A 102 -5.95 2.40 13.58
N ARG A 103 -7.18 2.40 14.12
CA ARG A 103 -8.09 3.56 14.08
C ARG A 103 -7.61 4.75 14.92
N SER A 104 -6.89 4.54 16.03
CA SER A 104 -6.36 5.67 16.81
C SER A 104 -5.16 6.34 16.11
N LEU A 105 -4.31 5.55 15.47
CA LEU A 105 -3.17 6.05 14.66
C LEU A 105 -3.62 6.81 13.41
N ALA A 106 -4.69 6.31 12.80
CA ALA A 106 -5.43 6.94 11.74
C ALA A 106 -5.99 8.32 12.12
N GLN A 107 -6.65 8.44 13.28
CA GLN A 107 -7.21 9.71 13.78
C GLN A 107 -6.12 10.73 14.07
N ARG A 108 -4.95 10.28 14.54
CA ARG A 108 -3.76 11.12 14.74
C ARG A 108 -3.07 11.51 13.42
N ARG A 109 -3.57 11.05 12.26
CA ARG A 109 -2.99 11.25 10.92
C ARG A 109 -1.53 10.83 10.83
N VAL A 110 -1.14 9.79 11.57
CA VAL A 110 0.21 9.21 11.55
C VAL A 110 0.32 8.15 10.47
N LEU A 111 -0.77 7.42 10.20
CA LEU A 111 -0.82 6.29 9.29
C LEU A 111 -1.96 6.45 8.28
N GLY A 112 -1.62 6.37 6.99
CA GLY A 112 -2.54 6.43 5.86
C GLY A 112 -2.46 5.18 4.97
N LEU A 113 -3.30 5.15 3.94
CA LEU A 113 -3.27 4.12 2.90
C LEU A 113 -3.05 4.79 1.54
N THR A 114 -2.05 4.32 0.82
CA THR A 114 -1.66 4.90 -0.47
C THR A 114 -1.81 3.86 -1.57
N ILE A 115 -2.32 4.28 -2.73
CA ILE A 115 -2.21 3.48 -3.95
C ILE A 115 -0.92 3.90 -4.66
N VAL A 116 -0.03 2.93 -4.89
CA VAL A 116 1.11 3.11 -5.77
C VAL A 116 0.84 2.31 -7.04
N LYS A 117 0.88 2.98 -8.19
CA LYS A 117 0.73 2.38 -9.52
C LYS A 117 1.99 2.60 -10.32
N GLY A 118 2.27 1.71 -11.25
CA GLY A 118 3.33 1.90 -12.22
C GLY A 118 3.30 0.81 -13.29
N THR A 119 4.25 0.87 -14.21
CA THR A 119 4.36 -0.06 -15.33
C THR A 119 5.53 -1.01 -15.07
N ARG A 120 5.31 -2.33 -15.17
CA ARG A 120 6.42 -3.30 -15.12
C ARG A 120 7.28 -3.10 -16.36
N TRP A 121 8.52 -2.66 -16.19
CA TRP A 121 9.44 -2.49 -17.32
C TRP A 121 9.86 -3.84 -17.91
N GLN A 122 10.19 -3.91 -19.18
CA GLN A 122 10.83 -5.08 -19.75
C GLN A 122 12.33 -4.96 -19.53
N SER A 123 12.88 -5.75 -18.61
CA SER A 123 14.33 -5.99 -18.57
C SER A 123 14.65 -6.95 -19.71
N GLU A 124 15.52 -6.53 -20.64
CA GLU A 124 16.15 -7.41 -21.65
C GLU A 124 16.87 -8.60 -21.01
#